data_AF-A0A2K9NR42-F1
#
_entry.id   AF-A0A2K9NR42-F1
#
_cell.length_a   1.000
_cell.length_b   1.000
_cell.length_c   1.000
_cell.angle_alpha   90.00
_cell.angle_beta   90.00
_cell.angle_gamma   90.00
#
_symmetry.space_group_name_H-M   'P 1'
#
loop_
_entity.id
_entity.type
_entity.pdbx_description
1 polymer ?
#
loop_
_entity_poly.entity_id
_entity_poly.type
_entity_poly.pdbx_seq_one_letter_code
_entity_poly.pdbx_strand_id
1 'polypeptide(L)'
;MRMWPLDHSKTYSPLKNNQGFTLFEVMIAITILSMISFATYKMIDTNTETKDRVIKEDRQTVQSLTAIGRLDSDISQIYNPLFSNSKIVPTASNSADVYADTNTNANGAFDGRTNNGSLIPQFKSEEKSSIIFLTQANRRKFADSKESRFAWVKYSLRAMEPDPDNPDDKVSGLYEVVRQTIATDIYNSTQDWSKPKFQVVMDKVKELEFSFWDERTKKYTTSLQELNENKNLIRSLKVNVTWIDEDKNEQKLEKTFRVLNPYFNTKQDDIKTGALGGTGGDGSQQGGGFSGGQGTGADQPGEDDDN
;
A
#
# COMPACT_ATOMS: atom_id res chain seq x y z
N MET A 1 -80.51 -41.63 42.89
CA MET A 1 -80.77 -41.98 41.48
C MET A 1 -79.44 -42.30 40.81
N ARG A 2 -79.27 -43.57 40.40
CA ARG A 2 -78.23 -44.18 39.56
C ARG A 2 -76.75 -43.96 39.93
N MET A 3 -76.28 -44.83 40.84
CA MET A 3 -74.94 -45.43 40.81
C MET A 3 -74.70 -46.11 39.46
N TRP A 4 -73.57 -45.80 38.82
CA TRP A 4 -72.97 -46.59 37.75
C TRP A 4 -71.75 -47.35 38.30
N PRO A 5 -71.52 -48.61 37.89
CA PRO A 5 -70.37 -49.39 38.36
C PRO A 5 -69.12 -48.98 37.58
N LEU A 6 -68.03 -48.73 38.31
CA LEU A 6 -66.69 -48.58 37.76
C LEU A 6 -66.22 -49.97 37.29
N ASP A 7 -66.05 -50.09 35.97
CA ASP A 7 -65.54 -51.29 35.31
C ASP A 7 -64.07 -51.54 35.69
N HIS A 8 -63.75 -52.82 35.76
CA HIS A 8 -62.54 -53.40 36.30
C HIS A 8 -61.29 -53.06 35.48
N SER A 9 -60.23 -52.77 36.24
CA SER A 9 -58.81 -52.93 35.91
C SER A 9 -58.50 -53.83 34.70
N LYS A 10 -57.98 -53.22 33.63
CA LYS A 10 -56.97 -53.86 32.77
C LYS A 10 -55.64 -53.18 33.00
N THR A 11 -55.01 -53.52 34.12
CA THR A 11 -53.57 -53.36 34.28
C THR A 11 -52.90 -54.29 33.27
N TYR A 12 -52.34 -53.70 32.21
CA TYR A 12 -51.37 -54.38 31.36
C TYR A 12 -50.18 -54.73 32.24
N SER A 13 -50.08 -55.99 32.65
CA SER A 13 -48.85 -56.53 33.21
C SER A 13 -47.75 -56.31 32.17
N PRO A 14 -46.70 -55.51 32.44
CA PRO A 14 -45.51 -55.60 31.63
C PRO A 14 -45.02 -57.04 31.82
N LEU A 15 -44.97 -57.81 30.73
CA LEU A 15 -44.27 -59.08 30.70
C LEU A 15 -42.83 -58.82 31.14
N LYS A 16 -42.57 -59.00 32.44
CA LYS A 16 -41.22 -59.00 33.00
C LYS A 16 -40.57 -60.29 32.55
N ASN A 17 -40.06 -60.29 31.32
CA ASN A 17 -39.05 -61.25 30.90
C ASN A 17 -37.75 -60.86 31.62
N ASN A 18 -37.58 -61.34 32.86
CA ASN A 18 -36.34 -61.18 33.64
C ASN A 18 -35.27 -62.17 33.14
N GLN A 19 -35.02 -62.19 31.83
CA GLN A 19 -33.77 -62.74 31.31
C GLN A 19 -32.70 -61.69 31.61
N GLY A 20 -31.95 -61.91 32.69
CA GLY A 20 -30.77 -61.09 32.97
C GLY A 20 -29.82 -61.14 31.78
N PHE A 21 -29.22 -59.99 31.45
CA PHE A 21 -28.23 -59.90 30.39
C PHE A 21 -27.14 -60.96 30.61
N THR A 22 -26.85 -61.72 29.56
CA THR A 22 -25.73 -62.67 29.63
C THR A 22 -24.43 -61.87 29.72
N LEU A 23 -23.46 -62.38 30.48
CA LEU A 23 -22.14 -61.74 30.62
C LEU A 23 -21.48 -61.51 29.26
N PHE A 24 -21.71 -62.42 28.31
CA PHE A 24 -21.22 -62.31 26.93
C PHE A 24 -21.83 -61.13 26.16
N GLU A 25 -23.12 -60.88 26.32
CA GLU A 25 -23.82 -59.75 25.68
C GLU A 25 -23.34 -58.41 26.23
N VAL A 26 -23.08 -58.34 27.55
CA VAL A 26 -22.47 -57.16 28.18
C VAL A 26 -21.04 -56.93 27.65
N MET A 27 -20.24 -57.99 27.49
CA MET A 27 -18.91 -57.88 26.89
C MET A 27 -18.94 -57.42 25.44
N ILE A 28 -19.87 -57.94 24.63
CA ILE A 28 -20.04 -57.49 23.24
C ILE A 28 -20.48 -56.01 23.20
N ALA A 29 -21.43 -55.61 24.05
CA ALA A 29 -21.88 -54.23 24.11
C ALA A 29 -20.75 -53.26 24.48
N ILE A 30 -19.92 -53.62 25.47
CA ILE A 30 -18.76 -52.80 25.87
C ILE A 30 -17.72 -52.74 24.75
N THR A 31 -17.45 -53.85 24.06
CA THR A 31 -16.47 -53.83 22.95
C THR A 31 -16.94 -52.97 21.78
N ILE A 32 -18.21 -53.08 21.37
CA ILE A 32 -18.79 -52.22 20.33
C ILE A 32 -18.75 -50.75 20.77
N LEU A 33 -19.15 -50.44 22.00
CA LEU A 33 -19.11 -49.07 22.53
C LEU A 33 -17.68 -48.51 22.54
N SER A 34 -16.68 -49.33 22.88
CA SER A 34 -15.27 -48.92 22.88
C SER A 34 -14.76 -48.64 21.45
N MET A 35 -15.14 -49.44 20.46
CA MET A 35 -14.78 -49.22 19.06
C MET A 35 -15.42 -47.95 18.51
N ILE A 36 -16.70 -47.71 18.82
CA ILE A 36 -17.39 -46.48 18.44
C ILE A 36 -16.72 -45.27 19.08
N SER A 37 -16.43 -45.32 20.39
CA SER A 37 -15.78 -44.23 21.10
C SER A 37 -14.39 -43.91 20.53
N PHE A 38 -13.61 -44.95 20.20
CA PHE A 38 -12.30 -44.78 19.56
C PHE A 38 -12.42 -44.17 18.16
N ALA A 39 -13.37 -44.63 17.34
CA ALA A 39 -13.62 -44.09 16.02
C ALA A 39 -14.08 -42.62 16.10
N THR A 40 -14.97 -42.28 17.03
CA THR A 40 -15.43 -40.92 17.28
C THR A 40 -14.28 -40.02 17.71
N TYR A 41 -13.43 -40.49 18.63
CA TYR A 41 -12.24 -39.74 19.05
C TYR A 41 -11.29 -39.46 17.89
N LYS A 42 -10.97 -40.48 17.07
CA LYS A 42 -10.14 -40.29 15.87
C LYS A 42 -10.76 -39.32 14.85
N MET A 43 -12.08 -39.38 14.67
CA MET A 43 -12.79 -38.45 13.80
C MET A 43 -12.74 -37.01 14.33
N ILE A 44 -12.91 -36.82 15.65
CA ILE A 44 -12.82 -35.51 16.30
C ILE A 44 -11.41 -34.93 16.17
N ASP A 45 -10.37 -35.73 16.44
CA ASP A 45 -8.97 -35.30 16.32
C ASP A 45 -8.66 -34.87 14.88
N THR A 46 -8.98 -35.72 13.91
CA THR A 46 -8.73 -35.43 12.48
C THR A 46 -9.47 -34.18 12.03
N ASN A 47 -10.72 -34.00 12.47
CA ASN A 47 -11.51 -32.82 12.15
C ASN A 47 -10.95 -31.55 12.79
N THR A 48 -10.45 -31.65 14.03
CA THR A 48 -9.86 -30.53 14.76
C THR A 48 -8.55 -30.10 14.10
N GLU A 49 -7.65 -31.04 13.83
CA GLU A 49 -6.39 -30.78 13.13
C GLU A 49 -6.61 -30.20 11.73
N THR A 50 -7.58 -30.76 10.98
CA THR A 50 -7.92 -30.26 9.65
C THR A 50 -8.46 -28.84 9.72
N LYS A 51 -9.36 -28.56 10.66
CA LYS A 51 -9.91 -27.22 10.87
C LYS A 51 -8.80 -26.23 11.20
N ASP A 52 -7.91 -26.58 12.12
CA ASP A 52 -6.84 -25.68 12.54
C ASP A 52 -5.85 -25.39 11.41
N ARG A 53 -5.52 -26.41 10.59
CA ARG A 53 -4.69 -26.22 9.39
C ARG A 53 -5.36 -25.28 8.38
N VAL A 54 -6.63 -25.53 8.06
CA VAL A 54 -7.38 -24.70 7.09
C VAL A 54 -7.51 -23.26 7.57
N ILE A 55 -7.71 -23.03 8.87
CA ILE A 55 -7.76 -21.67 9.44
C ILE A 55 -6.42 -20.95 9.29
N LYS A 56 -5.29 -21.65 9.50
CA LYS A 56 -3.95 -21.05 9.33
C LYS A 56 -3.69 -20.69 7.86
N GLU A 57 -3.99 -21.60 6.94
CA GLU A 57 -3.85 -21.38 5.50
C GLU A 57 -4.70 -20.20 5.00
N ASP A 58 -5.96 -20.12 5.44
CA ASP A 58 -6.88 -19.03 5.09
C ASP A 58 -6.36 -17.69 5.63
N ARG A 59 -5.90 -17.66 6.89
CA ARG A 59 -5.31 -16.46 7.50
C ARG A 59 -4.11 -15.95 6.69
N GLN A 60 -3.21 -16.84 6.28
CA GLN A 60 -2.04 -16.47 5.47
C GLN A 60 -2.45 -15.97 4.09
N THR A 61 -3.45 -16.61 3.47
CA THR A 61 -4.00 -16.19 2.18
C THR A 61 -4.58 -14.78 2.29
N VAL A 62 -5.42 -14.50 3.30
CA VAL A 62 -6.01 -13.18 3.53
C VAL A 62 -4.94 -12.12 3.79
N GLN A 63 -3.90 -12.45 4.55
CA GLN A 63 -2.76 -11.55 4.78
C GLN A 63 -2.06 -11.19 3.47
N SER A 64 -1.74 -12.19 2.64
CA SER A 64 -1.07 -11.97 1.34
C SER A 64 -1.91 -11.07 0.42
N LEU A 65 -3.22 -11.33 0.32
CA LEU A 65 -4.15 -10.52 -0.47
C LEU A 65 -4.27 -9.09 0.07
N THR A 66 -4.30 -8.94 1.40
CA THR A 66 -4.37 -7.63 2.05
C THR A 66 -3.08 -6.83 1.81
N ALA A 67 -1.92 -7.47 1.88
CA ALA A 67 -0.63 -6.85 1.58
C ALA A 67 -0.59 -6.31 0.15
N ILE A 68 -1.03 -7.13 -0.81
CA ILE A 68 -1.08 -6.77 -2.22
C ILE A 68 -2.12 -5.67 -2.47
N GLY A 69 -3.29 -5.73 -1.83
CA GLY A 69 -4.28 -4.67 -1.89
C GLY A 69 -3.77 -3.34 -1.33
N ARG A 70 -2.95 -3.40 -0.27
CA ARG A 70 -2.32 -2.20 0.31
C ARG A 70 -1.27 -1.60 -0.62
N LEU A 71 -0.41 -2.43 -1.20
CA LEU A 71 0.55 -2.01 -2.24
C LEU A 71 -0.18 -1.38 -3.44
N ASP A 72 -1.26 -2.01 -3.90
CA ASP A 72 -2.08 -1.51 -5.00
C ASP A 72 -2.63 -0.11 -4.69
N SER A 73 -3.25 0.06 -3.52
CA SER A 73 -3.80 1.34 -3.12
C SER A 73 -2.74 2.45 -3.03
N ASP A 74 -1.55 2.15 -2.50
CA ASP A 74 -0.50 3.15 -2.35
C ASP A 74 0.15 3.51 -3.71
N ILE A 75 0.47 2.50 -4.54
CA ILE A 75 1.13 2.67 -5.85
C ILE A 75 0.17 3.32 -6.85
N SER A 76 -1.10 2.88 -6.90
CA SER A 76 -2.10 3.45 -7.82
C SER A 76 -2.32 4.95 -7.60
N GLN A 77 -2.14 5.43 -6.37
CA GLN A 77 -2.32 6.82 -5.96
C GLN A 77 -1.00 7.55 -5.67
N ILE A 78 0.10 7.08 -6.27
CA ILE A 78 1.36 7.82 -6.29
C ILE A 78 1.12 9.27 -6.71
N TYR A 79 1.70 10.19 -5.95
CA TYR A 79 1.63 11.61 -6.23
C TYR A 79 2.91 12.09 -6.91
N ASN A 80 2.75 12.76 -8.05
CA ASN A 80 3.81 13.56 -8.64
C ASN A 80 3.21 14.71 -9.47
N PRO A 81 3.59 15.98 -9.25
CA PRO A 81 3.09 17.09 -10.05
C PRO A 81 3.48 16.99 -11.54
N LEU A 82 4.51 16.19 -11.88
CA LEU A 82 4.92 15.91 -13.26
C LEU A 82 3.84 15.20 -14.09
N PHE A 83 2.79 14.67 -13.47
CA PHE A 83 1.62 14.16 -14.19
C PHE A 83 0.73 15.25 -14.78
N SER A 84 1.02 16.53 -14.53
CA SER A 84 0.18 17.66 -14.97
C SER A 84 0.96 18.91 -15.34
N ASN A 85 2.23 19.02 -14.94
CA ASN A 85 3.07 20.20 -15.15
C ASN A 85 4.48 19.75 -15.51
N SER A 86 5.22 20.55 -16.27
CA SER A 86 6.62 20.27 -16.56
C SER A 86 7.59 20.74 -15.45
N LYS A 87 8.83 20.22 -15.47
CA LYS A 87 9.89 20.61 -14.52
C LYS A 87 10.48 21.95 -14.93
N ILE A 88 10.78 22.84 -13.99
CA ILE A 88 11.50 24.08 -14.30
C ILE A 88 12.90 23.73 -14.80
N VAL A 89 13.22 24.19 -16.02
CA VAL A 89 14.56 24.15 -16.58
C VAL A 89 15.28 25.45 -16.16
N PRO A 90 16.45 25.37 -15.50
CA PRO A 90 17.24 26.55 -15.19
C PRO A 90 17.69 27.25 -16.47
N THR A 91 17.47 28.56 -16.53
CA THR A 91 17.94 29.49 -17.55
C THR A 91 18.90 30.49 -16.91
N ALA A 92 19.67 31.23 -17.71
CA ALA A 92 20.62 32.23 -17.20
C ALA A 92 19.96 33.25 -16.24
N SER A 93 18.68 33.55 -16.45
CA SER A 93 17.94 34.57 -15.70
C SER A 93 17.31 34.09 -14.38
N ASN A 94 17.10 32.78 -14.20
CA ASN A 94 16.41 32.21 -13.02
C ASN A 94 17.22 31.11 -12.30
N SER A 95 18.46 30.87 -12.72
CA SER A 95 19.32 29.84 -12.14
C SER A 95 19.50 29.99 -10.63
N ALA A 96 19.69 31.21 -10.12
CA ALA A 96 19.81 31.46 -8.68
C ALA A 96 18.56 31.02 -7.89
N ASP A 97 17.35 31.32 -8.39
CA ASP A 97 16.09 30.99 -7.72
C ASP A 97 15.74 29.50 -7.79
N VAL A 98 16.09 28.83 -8.91
CA VAL A 98 15.85 27.39 -9.09
C VAL A 98 16.71 26.54 -8.15
N TYR A 99 17.90 27.03 -7.78
CA TYR A 99 18.83 26.34 -6.88
C TYR A 99 18.83 26.87 -5.44
N ALA A 100 18.10 27.94 -5.13
CA ALA A 100 18.04 28.52 -3.79
C ALA A 100 17.22 27.69 -2.78
N ASP A 101 16.49 26.67 -3.21
CA ASP A 101 15.65 25.86 -2.33
C ASP A 101 16.47 24.80 -1.58
N THR A 102 16.53 24.93 -0.26
CA THR A 102 17.18 23.96 0.63
C THR A 102 16.52 22.58 0.61
N ASN A 103 15.30 22.44 0.09
CA ASN A 103 14.59 21.17 -0.02
C ASN A 103 14.94 20.36 -1.27
N THR A 104 15.60 20.97 -2.25
CA THR A 104 15.95 20.33 -3.53
C THR A 104 17.40 19.89 -3.51
N ASN A 105 17.70 18.83 -2.77
CA ASN A 105 19.02 18.18 -2.75
C ASN A 105 18.91 16.84 -3.49
N ALA A 106 19.97 16.42 -4.19
CA ALA A 106 20.03 15.13 -4.89
C ALA A 106 19.76 13.91 -3.99
N ASN A 107 20.08 14.05 -2.69
CA ASN A 107 19.78 13.06 -1.65
C ASN A 107 18.52 13.38 -0.84
N GLY A 108 17.89 14.53 -1.12
CA GLY A 108 16.70 15.01 -0.44
C GLY A 108 15.44 14.28 -0.89
N ALA A 109 14.31 14.71 -0.36
CA ALA A 109 13.00 14.15 -0.69
C ALA A 109 12.47 14.61 -2.05
N PHE A 110 12.99 15.72 -2.56
CA PHE A 110 12.48 16.41 -3.74
C PHE A 110 13.59 16.65 -4.76
N ASP A 111 13.27 16.43 -6.04
CA ASP A 111 14.15 16.60 -7.19
C ASP A 111 13.75 17.84 -8.02
N GLY A 112 13.61 18.97 -7.32
CA GLY A 112 13.30 20.27 -7.92
C GLY A 112 11.82 20.68 -7.84
N ARG A 113 11.46 21.63 -8.71
CA ARG A 113 10.12 22.24 -8.79
C ARG A 113 9.55 22.17 -10.21
N THR A 114 8.23 22.12 -10.31
CA THR A 114 7.49 22.28 -11.56
C THR A 114 7.28 23.76 -11.89
N ASN A 115 6.90 24.06 -13.13
CA ASN A 115 6.67 25.43 -13.63
C ASN A 115 5.73 26.27 -12.75
N ASN A 116 4.77 25.64 -12.07
CA ASN A 116 3.85 26.27 -11.13
C ASN A 116 4.38 26.38 -9.68
N GLY A 117 5.65 26.06 -9.45
CA GLY A 117 6.31 26.12 -8.15
C GLY A 117 6.11 24.89 -7.24
N SER A 118 5.38 23.85 -7.67
CA SER A 118 5.18 22.64 -6.84
C SER A 118 6.45 21.81 -6.73
N LEU A 119 6.73 21.25 -5.55
CA LEU A 119 7.87 20.38 -5.33
C LEU A 119 7.68 19.00 -5.99
N ILE A 120 8.72 18.51 -6.67
CA ILE A 120 8.71 17.21 -7.36
C ILE A 120 9.24 16.15 -6.37
N PRO A 121 8.40 15.25 -5.84
CA PRO A 121 8.88 14.19 -4.97
C PRO A 121 9.76 13.22 -5.74
N GLN A 122 10.86 12.81 -5.11
CA GLN A 122 11.80 11.85 -5.67
C GLN A 122 11.37 10.42 -5.33
N PHE A 123 11.45 9.54 -6.32
CA PHE A 123 11.39 8.10 -6.06
C PHE A 123 12.77 7.62 -5.62
N LYS A 124 12.81 6.83 -4.56
CA LYS A 124 14.05 6.20 -4.09
C LYS A 124 13.86 4.70 -4.02
N SER A 125 14.88 3.98 -4.43
CA SER A 125 15.00 2.53 -4.31
C SER A 125 16.47 2.29 -4.00
N GLU A 126 16.77 2.17 -2.70
CA GLU A 126 18.13 1.95 -2.19
C GLU A 126 18.59 0.53 -2.58
N GLU A 127 17.64 -0.40 -2.54
CA GLU A 127 17.80 -1.81 -2.88
C GLU A 127 16.64 -2.24 -3.76
N LYS A 128 16.78 -3.33 -4.52
CA LYS A 128 15.70 -3.90 -5.33
C LYS A 128 14.47 -4.31 -4.51
N SER A 129 14.69 -4.60 -3.23
CA SER A 129 13.69 -4.99 -2.23
C SER A 129 13.06 -3.80 -1.51
N SER A 130 13.44 -2.55 -1.84
CA SER A 130 12.92 -1.36 -1.20
C SER A 130 12.48 -0.28 -2.18
N ILE A 131 11.42 0.42 -1.81
CA ILE A 131 10.93 1.57 -2.55
C ILE A 131 10.36 2.62 -1.60
N ILE A 132 10.63 3.88 -1.92
CA ILE A 132 10.13 5.06 -1.22
C ILE A 132 9.48 5.99 -2.25
N PHE A 133 8.26 6.41 -1.95
CA PHE A 133 7.52 7.36 -2.78
C PHE A 133 6.48 8.14 -1.98
N LEU A 134 5.99 9.23 -2.55
CA LEU A 134 4.91 10.04 -2.01
C LEU A 134 3.57 9.57 -2.60
N THR A 135 2.56 9.34 -1.77
CA THR A 135 1.22 8.88 -2.20
C THR A 135 0.11 9.79 -1.67
N GLN A 136 -1.00 9.87 -2.41
CA GLN A 136 -2.26 10.49 -1.98
C GLN A 136 -3.19 9.51 -1.26
N ALA A 137 -2.82 8.22 -1.14
CA ALA A 137 -3.64 7.20 -0.52
C ALA A 137 -3.82 7.36 1.01
N ASN A 138 -3.22 8.38 1.62
CA ASN A 138 -3.32 8.58 3.05
C ASN A 138 -4.69 9.14 3.44
N ARG A 139 -5.32 8.52 4.44
CA ARG A 139 -6.58 8.98 5.02
C ARG A 139 -6.35 9.34 6.48
N ARG A 140 -6.65 10.60 6.83
CA ARG A 140 -6.64 11.07 8.22
C ARG A 140 -7.70 10.29 9.01
N LYS A 141 -7.32 9.78 10.17
CA LYS A 141 -8.24 9.03 11.05
C LYS A 141 -9.00 9.93 12.02
N PHE A 142 -8.41 11.08 12.35
CA PHE A 142 -8.96 12.02 13.34
C PHE A 142 -9.11 13.41 12.72
N ALA A 143 -10.16 14.12 13.13
CA ALA A 143 -10.28 15.54 12.86
C ALA A 143 -9.12 16.29 13.57
N ASP A 144 -8.64 17.36 12.95
CA ASP A 144 -7.56 18.23 13.48
C ASP A 144 -6.21 17.55 13.74
N SER A 145 -5.97 16.34 13.21
CA SER A 145 -4.63 15.76 13.23
C SER A 145 -3.66 16.56 12.36
N LYS A 146 -2.43 16.74 12.84
CA LYS A 146 -1.31 17.37 12.08
C LYS A 146 -0.75 16.47 10.98
N GLU A 147 -1.57 15.58 10.43
CA GLU A 147 -1.20 14.66 9.35
C GLU A 147 -1.60 15.28 8.01
N SER A 148 -0.88 15.00 6.93
CA SER A 148 -1.27 15.42 5.58
C SER A 148 -2.21 14.40 4.94
N ARG A 149 -2.91 14.80 3.87
CA ARG A 149 -3.60 13.87 2.96
C ARG A 149 -2.62 13.10 2.07
N PHE A 150 -1.39 13.59 1.97
CA PHE A 150 -0.29 12.86 1.38
C PHE A 150 0.50 12.14 2.48
N ALA A 151 1.20 11.08 2.11
CA ALA A 151 2.19 10.49 2.98
C ALA A 151 3.35 9.89 2.19
N TRP A 152 4.55 10.02 2.74
CA TRP A 152 5.69 9.25 2.29
C TRP A 152 5.52 7.82 2.76
N VAL A 153 5.68 6.86 1.85
CA VAL A 153 5.58 5.44 2.15
C VAL A 153 6.89 4.78 1.75
N LYS A 154 7.41 3.94 2.66
CA LYS A 154 8.55 3.06 2.42
C LYS A 154 8.07 1.62 2.54
N TYR A 155 8.33 0.84 1.51
CA TYR A 155 8.29 -0.61 1.57
C TYR A 155 9.72 -1.14 1.59
N SER A 156 9.99 -2.12 2.43
CA SER A 156 11.29 -2.79 2.52
C SER A 156 11.15 -4.19 3.08
N LEU A 157 12.16 -5.03 2.83
CA LEU A 157 12.33 -6.28 3.56
C LEU A 157 13.01 -6.03 4.91
N ARG A 158 12.56 -6.75 5.93
CA ARG A 158 13.19 -6.82 7.26
C ARG A 158 13.36 -8.28 7.64
N ALA A 159 14.44 -8.63 8.33
CA ALA A 159 14.56 -9.98 8.88
C ALA A 159 13.38 -10.30 9.79
N MET A 160 12.81 -11.50 9.65
CA MET A 160 11.69 -11.94 10.47
C MET A 160 12.18 -12.21 11.90
N GLU A 161 11.46 -11.67 12.89
CA GLU A 161 11.71 -11.99 14.30
C GLU A 161 10.99 -13.30 14.66
N PRO A 162 11.56 -14.15 15.52
CA PRO A 162 10.88 -15.36 15.97
C PRO A 162 9.55 -15.01 16.64
N ASP A 163 8.49 -15.74 16.30
CA ASP A 163 7.20 -15.59 16.96
C ASP A 163 7.36 -16.02 18.44
N PRO A 164 7.10 -15.13 19.42
CA PRO A 164 7.18 -15.50 20.83
C PRO A 164 6.20 -16.62 21.21
N ASP A 165 5.10 -16.77 20.49
CA ASP A 165 4.10 -17.81 20.73
C ASP A 165 4.50 -19.16 20.09
N ASN A 166 5.47 -19.17 19.17
CA ASN A 166 5.91 -20.37 18.48
C ASN A 166 7.44 -20.37 18.19
N PRO A 167 8.28 -20.53 19.24
CA PRO A 167 9.74 -20.38 19.14
C PRO A 167 10.44 -21.46 18.30
N ASP A 168 9.74 -22.55 17.95
CA ASP A 168 10.26 -23.63 17.10
C ASP A 168 10.16 -23.33 15.60
N ASP A 169 9.51 -22.24 15.21
CA ASP A 169 9.49 -21.80 13.82
C ASP A 169 10.91 -21.43 13.39
N LYS A 170 11.46 -22.19 12.45
CA LYS A 170 12.76 -21.90 11.83
C LYS A 170 12.66 -20.64 10.98
N VAL A 171 12.79 -19.47 11.61
CA VAL A 171 12.77 -18.15 10.97
C VAL A 171 14.06 -17.80 10.22
N SER A 172 15.10 -18.63 10.35
CA SER A 172 16.42 -18.34 9.78
C SER A 172 16.35 -18.23 8.24
N GLY A 173 16.57 -17.02 7.73
CA GLY A 173 16.61 -16.73 6.30
C GLY A 173 15.29 -16.28 5.69
N LEU A 174 14.24 -16.09 6.50
CA LEU A 174 12.98 -15.48 6.09
C LEU A 174 12.89 -14.02 6.49
N TYR A 175 12.14 -13.27 5.69
CA TYR A 175 11.94 -11.85 5.84
C TYR A 175 10.45 -11.53 5.99
N GLU A 176 10.19 -10.31 6.42
CA GLU A 176 8.88 -9.69 6.45
C GLU A 176 8.91 -8.49 5.51
N VAL A 177 7.82 -8.30 4.77
CA VAL A 177 7.58 -7.04 4.07
C VAL A 177 7.00 -6.08 5.08
N VAL A 178 7.72 -4.98 5.31
CA VAL A 178 7.28 -3.92 6.20
C VAL A 178 6.93 -2.67 5.42
N ARG A 179 5.90 -1.99 5.90
CA ARG A 179 5.43 -0.71 5.41
C ARG A 179 5.64 0.34 6.50
N GLN A 180 6.32 1.42 6.17
CA GLN A 180 6.45 2.60 7.03
C GLN A 180 5.76 3.79 6.38
N THR A 181 5.27 4.73 7.19
CA THR A 181 4.56 5.91 6.68
C THR A 181 4.88 7.16 7.47
N ILE A 182 5.19 8.24 6.76
CA ILE A 182 5.38 9.58 7.32
C ILE A 182 4.29 10.46 6.71
N ALA A 183 3.31 10.83 7.53
CA ALA A 183 2.21 11.72 7.14
C ALA A 183 2.36 13.13 7.72
N THR A 184 3.27 13.35 8.67
CA THR A 184 3.55 14.66 9.29
C THR A 184 4.76 15.29 8.63
N ASP A 185 4.77 16.61 8.47
CA ASP A 185 5.91 17.36 7.91
C ASP A 185 6.43 16.76 6.58
N ILE A 186 5.50 16.49 5.66
CA ILE A 186 5.80 15.79 4.39
C ILE A 186 6.75 16.55 3.46
N TYR A 187 6.95 17.85 3.71
CA TYR A 187 7.80 18.73 2.91
C TYR A 187 9.21 18.87 3.47
N ASN A 188 9.53 18.14 4.54
CA ASN A 188 10.90 18.06 5.04
C ASN A 188 11.84 17.54 3.95
N SER A 189 12.99 18.20 3.78
CA SER A 189 14.03 17.81 2.84
C SER A 189 14.58 16.41 3.11
N THR A 190 14.52 15.95 4.37
CA THR A 190 15.00 14.64 4.80
C THR A 190 13.92 13.84 5.52
N GLN A 191 13.75 12.58 5.10
CA GLN A 191 12.84 11.64 5.75
C GLN A 191 13.62 10.84 6.79
N ASP A 192 13.26 11.00 8.05
CA ASP A 192 13.78 10.16 9.12
C ASP A 192 12.93 8.89 9.24
N TRP A 193 13.41 7.80 8.66
CA TRP A 193 12.75 6.48 8.68
C TRP A 193 12.99 5.69 9.98
N SER A 194 13.74 6.22 10.94
CA SER A 194 13.95 5.56 12.24
C SER A 194 12.77 5.76 13.21
N LYS A 195 12.00 6.84 13.03
CA LYS A 195 10.87 7.21 13.90
C LYS A 195 9.56 6.48 13.57
N PRO A 196 9.16 6.30 12.30
CA PRO A 196 7.87 5.68 11.97
C PRO A 196 7.85 4.21 12.36
N LYS A 197 6.73 3.79 12.97
CA LYS A 197 6.50 2.37 13.31
C LYS A 197 6.40 1.53 12.03
N PHE A 198 6.99 0.34 12.09
CA PHE A 198 6.83 -0.69 11.06
C PHE A 198 5.43 -1.29 11.15
N GLN A 199 4.76 -1.37 10.00
CA GLN A 199 3.58 -2.21 9.83
C GLN A 199 4.02 -3.42 9.02
N VAL A 200 4.04 -4.60 9.62
CA VAL A 200 4.22 -5.86 8.88
C VAL A 200 3.01 -6.04 7.97
N VAL A 201 3.24 -6.11 6.66
CA VAL A 201 2.16 -6.33 5.69
C VAL A 201 2.12 -7.78 5.21
N MET A 202 3.27 -8.47 5.17
CA MET A 202 3.38 -9.87 4.76
C MET A 202 4.56 -10.51 5.51
N ASP A 203 4.39 -11.74 5.99
CA ASP A 203 5.41 -12.53 6.66
C ASP A 203 5.94 -13.66 5.75
N LYS A 204 6.94 -14.40 6.25
CA LYS A 204 7.53 -15.58 5.59
C LYS A 204 7.97 -15.32 4.15
N VAL A 205 8.43 -14.11 3.86
CA VAL A 205 8.87 -13.69 2.54
C VAL A 205 10.31 -14.11 2.32
N LYS A 206 10.56 -14.80 1.22
CA LYS A 206 11.89 -15.21 0.79
C LYS A 206 12.55 -14.12 -0.06
N GLU A 207 11.79 -13.50 -0.96
CA GLU A 207 12.29 -12.53 -1.92
C GLU A 207 11.23 -11.49 -2.27
N LEU A 208 11.66 -10.23 -2.42
CA LEU A 208 10.85 -9.11 -2.89
C LEU A 208 11.68 -8.31 -3.88
N GLU A 209 11.12 -8.04 -5.05
CA GLU A 209 11.75 -7.24 -6.09
C GLU A 209 10.75 -6.23 -6.69
N PHE A 210 11.17 -4.97 -6.71
CA PHE A 210 10.51 -3.90 -7.43
C PHE A 210 11.20 -3.68 -8.77
N SER A 211 10.40 -3.62 -9.84
CA SER A 211 10.86 -3.28 -11.18
C SER A 211 10.01 -2.17 -11.79
N PHE A 212 10.64 -1.30 -12.56
CA PHE A 212 10.07 -0.07 -13.07
C PHE A 212 9.96 -0.12 -14.59
N TRP A 213 8.84 0.32 -15.13
CA TRP A 213 8.65 0.36 -16.58
C TRP A 213 9.43 1.51 -17.23
N ASP A 214 10.32 1.20 -18.16
CA ASP A 214 10.98 2.18 -19.03
C ASP A 214 10.23 2.30 -20.35
N GLU A 215 9.64 3.48 -20.58
CA GLU A 215 8.89 3.79 -21.81
C GLU A 215 9.77 3.77 -23.07
N ARG A 216 11.06 4.11 -22.93
CA ARG A 216 12.01 4.16 -24.05
C ARG A 216 12.37 2.76 -24.54
N THR A 217 12.72 1.87 -23.62
CA THR A 217 13.13 0.49 -23.96
C THR A 217 11.95 -0.49 -24.01
N LYS A 218 10.78 -0.08 -23.52
CA LYS A 218 9.57 -0.91 -23.38
C LYS A 218 9.83 -2.18 -22.56
N LYS A 219 10.66 -2.06 -21.53
CA LYS A 219 11.06 -3.16 -20.65
C LYS A 219 11.01 -2.71 -19.20
N TYR A 220 10.90 -3.68 -18.29
CA TYR A 220 11.05 -3.44 -16.87
C TYR A 220 12.54 -3.45 -16.50
N THR A 221 12.96 -2.47 -15.71
CA THR A 221 14.30 -2.36 -15.12
C THR A 221 14.22 -2.42 -13.59
N THR A 222 15.26 -2.94 -12.95
CA THR A 222 15.34 -3.04 -11.48
C THR A 222 15.96 -1.79 -10.84
N SER A 223 16.56 -0.90 -11.66
CA SER A 223 17.26 0.29 -11.20
C SER A 223 16.53 1.55 -11.64
N LEU A 224 16.24 2.46 -10.69
CA LEU A 224 15.67 3.77 -11.01
C LEU A 224 16.61 4.63 -11.84
N GLN A 225 17.92 4.42 -11.73
CA GLN A 225 18.93 5.18 -12.46
C GLN A 225 18.85 4.93 -13.97
N GLU A 226 18.45 3.72 -14.39
CA GLU A 226 18.28 3.36 -15.80
C GLU A 226 17.11 4.11 -16.47
N LEU A 227 16.18 4.67 -15.69
CA LEU A 227 15.05 5.46 -16.18
C LEU A 227 15.46 6.88 -16.63
N ASN A 228 16.68 7.33 -16.34
CA ASN A 228 17.21 8.65 -16.70
C ASN A 228 16.23 9.81 -16.36
N GLU A 229 15.75 10.54 -17.38
CA GLU A 229 14.80 11.66 -17.25
C GLU A 229 13.46 11.25 -16.62
N ASN A 230 13.07 9.99 -16.76
CA ASN A 230 11.78 9.46 -16.31
C ASN A 230 11.83 8.88 -14.88
N LYS A 231 12.94 9.00 -14.15
CA LYS A 231 13.08 8.47 -12.78
C LYS A 231 12.01 8.97 -11.81
N ASN A 232 11.46 10.17 -12.04
CA ASN A 232 10.38 10.75 -11.23
C ASN A 232 8.98 10.58 -11.85
N LEU A 233 8.87 9.92 -13.00
CA LEU A 233 7.63 9.77 -13.78
C LEU A 233 7.27 8.29 -13.95
N ILE A 234 7.31 7.54 -12.84
CA ILE A 234 6.99 6.12 -12.84
C ILE A 234 5.48 5.96 -13.10
N ARG A 235 5.13 5.29 -14.20
CA ARG A 235 3.73 5.04 -14.59
C ARG A 235 3.28 3.62 -14.34
N SER A 236 4.22 2.68 -14.34
CA SER A 236 3.96 1.26 -14.10
C SER A 236 5.10 0.67 -13.29
N LEU A 237 4.72 -0.15 -12.31
CA LEU A 237 5.63 -0.82 -11.41
C LEU A 237 5.25 -2.30 -11.35
N LYS A 238 6.22 -3.18 -11.50
CA LYS A 238 6.05 -4.62 -11.31
C LYS A 238 6.64 -5.01 -9.97
N VAL A 239 5.88 -5.77 -9.18
CA VAL A 239 6.34 -6.39 -7.95
C VAL A 239 6.39 -7.89 -8.16
N ASN A 240 7.55 -8.47 -7.88
CA ASN A 240 7.71 -9.91 -7.74
C ASN A 240 7.91 -10.21 -6.26
N VAL A 241 7.09 -11.10 -5.71
CA VAL A 241 7.23 -11.56 -4.33
C VAL A 241 7.18 -13.09 -4.29
N THR A 242 8.13 -13.66 -3.55
CA THR A 242 8.19 -15.10 -3.26
C THR A 242 8.08 -15.28 -1.76
N TRP A 243 7.10 -16.05 -1.29
CA TRP A 243 6.92 -16.37 0.14
C TRP A 243 6.75 -17.86 0.35
N ILE A 244 6.88 -18.29 1.61
CA ILE A 244 6.71 -19.69 2.00
C ILE A 244 5.35 -19.85 2.70
N ASP A 245 4.53 -20.78 2.22
CA ASP A 245 3.24 -21.10 2.84
C ASP A 245 3.38 -21.97 4.11
N GLU A 246 2.26 -22.21 4.79
CA GLU A 246 2.22 -23.10 5.97
C GLU A 246 2.71 -24.53 5.69
N ASP A 247 2.52 -25.01 4.46
CA ASP A 247 2.95 -26.33 4.00
C ASP A 247 4.42 -26.35 3.53
N LYS A 248 5.14 -25.21 3.68
CA LYS A 248 6.54 -24.99 3.27
C LYS A 248 6.77 -25.00 1.78
N ASN A 249 5.74 -24.78 0.97
CA ASN A 249 5.89 -24.58 -0.46
C ASN A 249 6.21 -23.12 -0.77
N GLU A 250 6.97 -22.92 -1.84
CA GLU A 250 7.24 -21.58 -2.36
C GLU A 250 6.08 -21.10 -3.23
N GLN A 251 5.49 -20.00 -2.81
CA GLN A 251 4.46 -19.29 -3.54
C GLN A 251 5.09 -18.08 -4.22
N LYS A 252 4.77 -17.87 -5.50
CA LYS A 252 5.30 -16.77 -6.32
C LYS A 252 4.16 -15.95 -6.86
N LEU A 253 4.26 -14.63 -6.69
CA LEU A 253 3.33 -13.67 -7.27
C LEU A 253 4.09 -12.62 -8.04
N GLU A 254 3.70 -12.45 -9.29
CA GLU A 254 4.06 -11.30 -10.11
C GLU A 254 2.81 -10.44 -10.31
N LYS A 255 2.87 -9.17 -9.89
CA LYS A 255 1.79 -8.22 -10.13
C LYS A 255 2.34 -6.92 -10.70
N THR A 256 1.69 -6.44 -11.76
CA THR A 256 1.94 -5.12 -12.34
C THR A 256 0.89 -4.14 -11.83
N PHE A 257 1.37 -3.02 -11.29
CA PHE A 257 0.59 -1.91 -10.77
C PHE A 257 0.72 -0.71 -11.69
N ARG A 258 -0.40 -0.02 -11.92
CA ARG A 258 -0.46 1.18 -12.73
C ARG A 258 -0.80 2.39 -11.87
N VAL A 259 -0.10 3.49 -12.09
CA VAL A 259 -0.45 4.78 -11.48
C VAL A 259 -1.68 5.36 -12.19
N LEU A 260 -2.71 5.75 -11.42
CA LEU A 260 -4.01 6.20 -11.92
C LEU A 260 -4.04 7.68 -12.34
N ASN A 261 -2.91 8.23 -12.76
CA ASN A 261 -2.86 9.57 -13.31
C ASN A 261 -2.94 9.54 -14.84
N PRO A 262 -3.59 10.52 -15.48
CA PRO A 262 -3.66 10.61 -16.93
C PRO A 262 -2.25 10.70 -17.55
N TYR A 263 -2.17 10.35 -18.83
CA TYR A 263 -0.94 10.57 -19.57
C TYR A 263 -0.75 12.07 -19.78
N PHE A 264 0.47 12.54 -19.50
CA PHE A 264 0.88 13.93 -19.66
C PHE A 264 2.28 13.94 -20.23
N ASN A 265 2.47 14.71 -21.30
CA ASN A 265 3.73 14.85 -21.99
C ASN A 265 4.42 16.14 -21.52
N THR A 266 5.33 16.00 -20.54
CA THR A 266 6.09 17.13 -19.97
C THR A 266 6.90 17.86 -21.03
N LYS A 267 7.47 17.16 -22.01
CA LYS A 267 8.29 17.77 -23.07
C LYS A 267 7.48 18.71 -23.96
N GLN A 268 6.22 18.36 -24.23
CA GLN A 268 5.35 19.22 -25.03
C GLN A 268 4.94 20.48 -24.24
N ASP A 269 4.76 20.36 -22.94
CA ASP A 269 4.45 21.49 -22.05
C ASP A 269 5.65 22.45 -21.91
N ASP A 270 6.87 21.91 -21.82
CA ASP A 270 8.12 22.70 -21.83
C ASP A 270 8.26 23.56 -23.10
N ILE A 271 7.86 23.02 -24.26
CA ILE A 271 7.88 23.76 -25.53
C ILE A 271 6.83 24.88 -25.52
N LYS A 272 5.60 24.59 -25.05
CA LYS A 272 4.51 25.58 -25.02
C LYS A 272 4.78 26.73 -24.06
N THR A 273 5.44 26.46 -22.94
CA THR A 273 5.77 27.45 -21.92
C THR A 273 7.03 28.26 -22.25
N GLY A 274 7.68 27.98 -23.39
CA GLY A 274 8.88 28.68 -23.83
C GLY A 274 10.15 28.35 -23.03
N ALA A 275 10.12 27.32 -22.18
CA ALA A 275 11.23 26.93 -21.31
C ALA A 275 12.41 26.32 -22.09
N LEU A 276 12.13 25.67 -23.23
CA LEU A 276 13.13 25.18 -24.17
C LEU A 276 13.24 26.14 -25.34
N GLY A 277 13.97 27.25 -25.13
CA GLY A 277 14.32 28.29 -26.10
C GLY A 277 13.95 27.99 -27.55
N GLY A 278 12.69 28.23 -27.88
CA GLY A 278 12.22 28.24 -29.25
C GLY A 278 12.71 29.52 -29.89
N THR A 279 13.90 29.46 -30.49
CA THR A 279 14.28 30.38 -31.56
C THR A 279 13.38 30.07 -32.77
N GLY A 280 12.12 30.49 -32.70
CA GLY A 280 11.22 30.67 -33.84
C GLY A 280 10.88 32.16 -33.84
N GLY A 281 11.40 32.95 -34.76
CA GLY A 281 11.04 32.79 -36.17
C GLY A 281 9.91 33.79 -36.39
N ASP A 282 10.32 34.96 -36.86
CA ASP A 282 9.52 36.09 -37.31
C ASP A 282 8.19 35.64 -37.94
N GLY A 283 7.09 36.05 -37.30
CA GLY A 283 5.73 35.63 -37.62
C GLY A 283 4.79 36.75 -37.27
N SER A 284 4.87 37.83 -38.04
CA SER A 284 3.91 38.92 -38.10
C SER A 284 2.47 38.45 -37.93
N GLN A 285 1.82 38.86 -36.83
CA GLN A 285 0.36 38.93 -36.80
C GLN A 285 -0.10 40.20 -36.07
N GLN A 286 -0.20 41.22 -36.92
CA GLN A 286 -1.11 42.36 -36.88
C GLN A 286 -2.44 42.02 -36.18
N GLY A 287 -2.79 42.80 -35.14
CA GLY A 287 -4.08 42.66 -34.47
C GLY A 287 -4.35 43.70 -33.39
N GLY A 288 -4.94 44.83 -33.81
CA GLY A 288 -5.94 45.56 -33.01
C GLY A 288 -5.43 46.55 -31.97
N GLY A 289 -5.28 47.81 -32.40
CA GLY A 289 -5.14 48.93 -31.48
C GLY A 289 -6.39 49.16 -30.63
N PHE A 290 -6.18 49.50 -29.37
CA PHE A 290 -7.09 50.33 -28.60
C PHE A 290 -6.25 51.35 -27.82
N SER A 291 -6.17 52.53 -28.43
CA SER A 291 -5.75 53.78 -27.80
C SER A 291 -6.89 54.26 -26.91
N GLY A 292 -6.60 54.54 -25.64
CA GLY A 292 -7.58 55.14 -24.74
C GLY A 292 -6.96 55.68 -23.47
N GLY A 293 -6.81 57.01 -23.41
CA GLY A 293 -7.07 57.75 -22.17
C GLY A 293 -5.85 58.09 -21.31
N GLN A 294 -5.11 59.11 -21.73
CA GLN A 294 -4.22 59.89 -20.89
C GLN A 294 -5.08 60.77 -19.95
N GLY A 295 -5.14 60.40 -18.67
CA GLY A 295 -5.77 61.20 -17.61
C GLY A 295 -4.71 61.79 -16.70
N THR A 296 -4.35 63.04 -16.96
CA THR A 296 -3.50 63.87 -16.09
C THR A 296 -4.31 64.35 -14.88
N GLY A 297 -3.92 63.93 -13.69
CA GLY A 297 -4.40 64.46 -12.42
C GLY A 297 -3.25 64.45 -11.42
N ALA A 298 -2.43 65.50 -11.47
CA ALA A 298 -1.40 65.77 -10.47
C ALA A 298 -1.95 66.83 -9.53
N ASP A 299 -2.39 66.40 -8.35
CA ASP A 299 -2.70 67.27 -7.22
C ASP A 299 -1.39 67.75 -6.58
N GLN A 300 -1.30 69.07 -6.37
CA GLN A 300 -0.28 69.74 -5.58
C GLN A 300 -0.38 69.38 -4.09
N PRO A 301 0.75 69.27 -3.38
CA PRO A 301 0.85 69.71 -2.00
C PRO A 301 1.49 71.10 -1.95
N GLY A 302 0.80 72.04 -1.31
CA GLY A 302 1.37 73.33 -0.93
C GLY A 302 2.39 73.17 0.18
N GLU A 303 3.57 73.75 -0.03
CA GLU A 303 4.54 74.06 1.02
C GLU A 303 4.22 75.47 1.54
N ASP A 304 3.88 75.54 2.82
CA ASP A 304 3.90 76.75 3.63
C ASP A 304 5.34 76.94 4.14
N ASP A 305 5.96 78.09 3.86
CA ASP A 305 7.13 78.59 4.61
C ASP A 305 7.06 80.13 4.70
N ASP A 306 6.98 80.58 5.96
CA ASP A 306 7.56 81.78 6.59
C ASP A 306 7.48 83.18 5.93
N ASN A 307 6.65 84.04 6.53
CA ASN A 307 7.09 85.26 7.25
C ASN A 307 5.99 85.84 8.16
#